data_AF-A0A7V4PP90-F1
#
_entry.id   AF-A0A7V4PP90-F1
#
_cell.length_a   1.000
_cell.length_b   1.000
_cell.length_c   1.000
_cell.angle_alpha   90.00
_cell.angle_beta   90.00
_cell.angle_gamma   90.00
#
_symmetry.space_group_name_H-M   'P 1'
#
loop_
_entity.id
_entity.type
_entity.pdbx_description
1 polymer ?
#
loop_
_entity_poly.entity_id
_entity_poly.type
_entity_poly.pdbx_seq_one_letter_code
_entity_poly.pdbx_strand_id
1 'polypeptide(L)'
;MSDILYFKQVEIGPMANFVYLVGSTETRQAAVVDAAWDVDRILRLAAADGMEITYAFVTHTHPDHVGSGLRGAHIEGLEELLAKSKAKVVVHKTEREFLKF
;
A
#
# COMPACT_ATOMS: atom_id res chain seq x y z
N MET A 1 2.46 -29.19 3.57
CA MET A 1 3.24 -28.00 3.15
C MET A 1 2.59 -26.81 3.84
N SER A 2 3.36 -26.01 4.58
CA SER A 2 2.85 -24.73 5.08
C SER A 2 2.62 -23.81 3.89
N ASP A 3 1.48 -23.12 3.87
CA ASP A 3 1.22 -22.13 2.84
C ASP A 3 2.08 -20.90 3.13
N ILE A 4 3.16 -20.75 2.37
CA ILE A 4 4.14 -19.69 2.54
C ILE A 4 3.59 -18.33 2.06
N LEU A 5 2.55 -18.33 1.21
CA LEU A 5 1.99 -17.12 0.65
C LEU A 5 0.99 -16.49 1.62
N TYR A 6 1.26 -15.25 2.00
CA TYR A 6 0.26 -14.37 2.59
C TYR A 6 -0.38 -13.54 1.47
N PHE A 7 -1.71 -13.57 1.37
CA PHE A 7 -2.48 -12.77 0.42
C PHE A 7 -3.76 -12.26 1.06
N LYS A 8 -4.01 -10.95 0.94
CA LYS A 8 -5.29 -10.33 1.31
C LYS A 8 -5.63 -9.23 0.33
N GLN A 9 -6.82 -9.28 -0.26
CA GLN A 9 -7.42 -8.17 -0.99
C GLN A 9 -8.35 -7.40 -0.06
N VAL A 10 -8.28 -6.07 -0.08
CA VAL A 10 -9.10 -5.23 0.77
C VAL A 10 -9.65 -4.07 -0.05
N GLU A 11 -10.97 -3.92 -0.06
CA GLU A 11 -11.62 -2.72 -0.56
C GLU A 11 -11.40 -1.58 0.45
N ILE A 12 -10.77 -0.50 -0.02
CA ILE A 12 -10.37 0.66 0.77
C ILE A 12 -10.83 1.92 0.06
N GLY A 13 -11.48 2.83 0.82
CA GLY A 13 -11.98 4.08 0.26
C GLY A 13 -13.14 3.89 -0.74
N PRO A 14 -13.48 4.94 -1.50
CA PRO A 14 -14.50 4.91 -2.55
C PRO A 14 -13.96 4.31 -3.86
N MET A 15 -14.79 4.37 -4.92
CA MET A 15 -14.41 4.03 -6.31
C MET A 15 -14.04 2.57 -6.58
N ALA A 16 -14.47 1.64 -5.69
CA ALA A 16 -14.09 0.23 -5.77
C ALA A 16 -12.56 0.04 -5.81
N ASN A 17 -11.83 0.86 -5.04
CA ASN A 17 -10.39 0.76 -4.92
C ASN A 17 -10.00 -0.44 -4.03
N PHE A 18 -9.08 -1.24 -4.55
CA PHE A 18 -8.55 -2.40 -3.86
C PHE A 18 -7.07 -2.23 -3.62
N VAL A 19 -6.68 -2.46 -2.37
CA VAL A 19 -5.28 -2.68 -2.01
C VAL A 19 -5.06 -4.17 -1.83
N TYR A 20 -3.83 -4.60 -2.06
CA TYR A 20 -3.42 -5.98 -1.89
C TYR A 20 -2.26 -6.04 -0.91
N LEU A 21 -2.39 -6.90 0.10
CA LEU A 21 -1.28 -7.28 0.96
C LEU A 21 -0.76 -8.62 0.47
N VAL A 22 0.51 -8.68 0.09
CA VAL A 22 1.16 -9.88 -0.45
C VAL A 22 2.48 -10.10 0.27
N GLY A 23 2.71 -11.28 0.82
CA GLY A 23 3.89 -11.51 1.66
C GLY A 23 4.24 -12.97 1.91
N SER A 24 5.16 -13.19 2.84
CA SER A 24 5.58 -14.51 3.30
C SER A 24 5.16 -14.76 4.75
N THR A 25 4.42 -15.83 4.99
CA THR A 25 4.02 -16.24 6.36
C THR A 25 5.20 -16.70 7.21
N GLU A 26 6.33 -17.06 6.59
CA GLU A 26 7.57 -17.44 7.27
C GLU A 26 8.33 -16.21 7.79
N THR A 27 8.54 -15.20 6.95
CA THR A 27 9.30 -14.00 7.33
C THR A 27 8.44 -12.95 8.04
N ARG A 28 7.11 -13.07 7.95
CA ARG A 28 6.13 -12.08 8.42
C ARG A 28 6.27 -10.72 7.76
N GLN A 29 6.86 -10.67 6.56
CA GLN A 29 6.99 -9.45 5.78
C GLN A 29 5.98 -9.46 4.62
N ALA A 30 5.39 -8.30 4.35
CA ALA A 30 4.46 -8.08 3.27
C ALA A 30 4.77 -6.79 2.48
N ALA A 31 4.38 -6.79 1.22
CA ALA A 31 4.20 -5.61 0.41
C ALA A 31 2.72 -5.20 0.43
N VAL A 32 2.45 -3.90 0.43
CA VAL A 32 1.15 -3.34 0.05
C VAL A 32 1.21 -2.88 -1.39
N VAL A 33 0.18 -3.18 -2.17
CA VAL A 33 -0.01 -2.65 -3.54
C VAL A 33 -0.98 -1.48 -3.48
N ASP A 34 -0.59 -0.33 -4.04
CA ASP A 34 -1.38 0.89 -4.19
C ASP A 34 -1.98 1.42 -2.87
N ALA A 35 -1.11 1.69 -1.89
CA ALA A 35 -1.54 2.20 -0.59
C ALA A 35 -2.14 3.61 -0.70
N ALA A 36 -3.47 3.69 -0.63
CA ALA A 36 -4.23 4.94 -0.64
C ALA A 36 -5.48 4.89 0.27
N TRP A 37 -6.07 6.07 0.50
CA TRP A 37 -7.31 6.40 1.21
C TRP A 37 -7.36 6.22 2.73
N ASP A 38 -6.96 5.06 3.28
CA ASP A 38 -6.99 4.80 4.73
C ASP A 38 -5.76 3.98 5.14
N VAL A 39 -4.62 4.67 5.25
CA VAL A 39 -3.33 4.05 5.50
C VAL A 39 -3.28 3.35 6.85
N ASP A 40 -3.96 3.90 7.86
CA ASP A 40 -4.02 3.27 9.16
C ASP A 40 -4.81 1.96 9.15
N ARG A 41 -5.90 1.87 8.38
CA ARG A 41 -6.63 0.60 8.20
C ARG A 41 -5.76 -0.43 7.51
N ILE A 42 -5.00 -0.05 6.49
CA ILE A 42 -4.05 -0.95 5.81
C ILE A 42 -3.03 -1.51 6.80
N LEU A 43 -2.37 -0.64 7.56
CA LEU A 43 -1.37 -1.02 8.56
C LEU A 43 -1.98 -1.90 9.66
N ARG A 44 -3.16 -1.55 10.18
CA ARG A 44 -3.87 -2.35 11.19
C ARG A 44 -4.24 -3.74 10.67
N LEU A 45 -4.67 -3.87 9.42
CA LEU A 45 -5.03 -5.15 8.82
C LEU A 45 -3.80 -6.05 8.66
N ALA A 46 -2.67 -5.51 8.22
CA ALA A 46 -1.42 -6.27 8.17
C ALA A 46 -0.97 -6.69 9.59
N ALA A 47 -0.98 -5.77 10.55
CA ALA A 47 -0.57 -6.05 11.92
C ALA A 47 -1.48 -7.09 12.62
N ALA A 48 -2.79 -7.05 12.38
CA ALA A 48 -3.75 -8.03 12.91
C ALA A 48 -3.47 -9.45 12.40
N ASP A 49 -2.94 -9.57 11.18
CA ASP A 49 -2.51 -10.84 10.59
C ASP A 49 -1.06 -11.23 10.98
N GLY A 50 -0.42 -10.44 11.84
CA GLY A 50 0.96 -10.64 12.28
C GLY A 50 2.00 -10.34 11.21
N MET A 51 1.67 -9.45 10.26
CA MET A 51 2.52 -9.08 9.12
C MET A 51 3.05 -7.64 9.28
N GLU A 52 4.31 -7.45 8.93
CA GLU A 52 4.96 -6.13 8.81
C GLU A 52 5.01 -5.71 7.34
N ILE A 53 4.52 -4.51 7.03
CA ILE A 53 4.64 -3.93 5.69
C ILE A 53 6.05 -3.36 5.52
N THR A 54 6.86 -3.99 4.67
CA THR A 54 8.26 -3.59 4.38
C THR A 54 8.46 -3.07 2.96
N TYR A 55 7.44 -3.22 2.10
CA TYR A 55 7.44 -2.70 0.73
C TYR A 55 6.09 -2.07 0.38
N ALA A 56 6.13 -1.07 -0.50
CA ALA A 56 4.95 -0.50 -1.14
C ALA A 56 5.15 -0.57 -2.66
N PHE A 57 4.29 -1.32 -3.35
CA PHE A 57 4.32 -1.46 -4.79
C PHE A 57 3.32 -0.51 -5.41
N VAL A 58 3.79 0.31 -6.34
CA VAL A 58 2.97 1.27 -7.08
C VAL A 58 2.75 0.73 -8.48
N THR A 59 1.49 0.45 -8.82
CA THR A 59 1.13 0.00 -10.17
C THR A 59 1.22 1.15 -11.18
N HIS A 60 0.67 2.31 -10.80
CA HIS A 60 0.68 3.56 -11.55
C HIS A 60 0.37 4.75 -10.63
N THR A 61 0.55 5.97 -11.12
CA THR A 61 0.62 7.17 -10.28
C THR A 61 -0.66 8.02 -10.26
N HIS A 62 -1.82 7.39 -10.20
CA HIS A 62 -3.06 8.14 -9.97
C HIS A 62 -3.27 8.46 -8.47
N PRO A 63 -3.84 9.63 -8.12
CA PRO A 63 -4.00 10.04 -6.73
C PRO A 63 -4.77 9.04 -5.86
N ASP A 64 -5.70 8.30 -6.44
CA ASP A 64 -6.49 7.29 -5.75
C ASP A 64 -5.76 5.96 -5.50
N HIS A 65 -4.53 5.80 -6.01
CA HIS A 65 -3.65 4.64 -5.81
C HIS A 65 -2.37 4.96 -5.03
N VAL A 66 -1.93 6.22 -5.02
CA VAL A 66 -0.70 6.64 -4.33
C VAL A 66 -0.92 7.73 -3.27
N GLY A 67 -2.14 8.23 -3.12
CA GLY A 67 -2.44 9.45 -2.36
C GLY A 67 -2.09 10.71 -3.17
N SER A 68 -2.13 11.87 -2.52
CA SER A 68 -2.02 13.25 -3.06
C SER A 68 -3.35 13.97 -3.24
N GLY A 69 -3.33 15.13 -3.92
CA GLY A 69 -4.50 15.97 -4.13
C GLY A 69 -5.41 15.47 -5.25
N LEU A 70 -6.70 15.25 -4.93
CA LEU A 70 -7.76 15.02 -5.92
C LEU A 70 -8.89 16.02 -5.73
N ARG A 71 -9.16 16.85 -6.75
CA ARG A 71 -10.26 17.83 -6.76
C ARG A 71 -10.33 18.76 -5.53
N GLY A 72 -9.18 19.14 -4.99
CA GLY A 72 -9.07 20.03 -3.83
C GLY A 72 -9.17 19.35 -2.47
N ALA A 73 -9.28 18.02 -2.44
CA ALA A 73 -9.14 17.21 -1.22
C ALA A 73 -7.82 16.44 -1.24
N HIS A 74 -7.28 16.17 -0.05
CA HIS A 74 -6.13 15.29 0.12
C HIS A 74 -6.58 13.84 0.28
N ILE A 75 -5.94 12.93 -0.45
CA ILE A 75 -6.10 11.49 -0.30
C ILE A 75 -4.83 10.98 0.39
N GLU A 76 -4.99 10.35 1.55
CA GLU A 76 -3.88 9.65 2.22
C GLU A 76 -3.31 8.57 1.30
N GLY A 77 -2.01 8.34 1.32
CA GLY A 77 -1.38 7.26 0.58
C GLY A 77 0.08 7.02 0.94
N LEU A 78 0.97 7.11 -0.05
CA LEU A 78 2.38 6.76 0.15
C LEU A 78 3.11 7.69 1.11
N GLU A 79 2.77 8.99 1.13
CA GLU A 79 3.37 9.94 2.06
C GLU A 79 3.11 9.53 3.51
N GLU A 80 1.84 9.26 3.85
CA GLU A 80 1.42 8.80 5.17
C GLU A 80 1.98 7.42 5.50
N LEU A 81 2.04 6.52 4.51
CA LEU A 81 2.61 5.19 4.72
C LEU A 81 4.09 5.28 5.09
N LEU A 82 4.85 6.15 4.42
CA LEU A 82 6.27 6.36 4.70
C LEU A 82 6.50 7.08 6.02
N ALA A 83 5.58 7.94 6.45
CA ALA A 83 5.63 8.56 7.77
C ALA A 83 5.41 7.55 8.91
N LYS A 84 4.68 6.45 8.64
CA LYS A 84 4.26 5.46 9.65
C LYS A 84 4.97 4.11 9.57
N SER A 85 5.79 3.88 8.55
CA SER A 85 6.46 2.59 8.31
C SER A 85 7.86 2.75 7.75
N LYS A 86 8.61 1.64 7.70
CA LYS A 86 9.93 1.58 7.04
C LYS A 86 9.84 1.02 5.61
N ALA A 87 8.66 1.09 5.02
CA ALA A 87 8.41 0.49 3.72
C ALA A 87 9.29 1.12 2.63
N LYS A 88 9.83 0.28 1.75
CA LYS A 88 10.51 0.74 0.53
C LYS A 88 9.49 0.85 -0.60
N VAL A 89 9.42 2.02 -1.23
CA VAL A 89 8.59 2.21 -2.43
C VAL A 89 9.28 1.58 -3.64
N VAL A 90 8.55 0.72 -4.34
CA VAL A 90 8.94 0.15 -5.63
C VAL A 90 7.94 0.64 -6.66
N VAL A 91 8.45 1.34 -7.66
CA VAL A 91 7.67 1.95 -8.73
C VAL A 91 8.38 1.68 -10.06
N HIS A 92 7.61 1.49 -11.12
CA HIS A 92 8.19 1.32 -12.46
C HIS A 92 8.93 2.59 -12.90
N LYS A 93 10.02 2.44 -13.68
CA LYS A 93 10.86 3.58 -14.09
C LYS A 93 10.08 4.66 -14.85
N THR A 94 9.08 4.27 -15.63
CA THR A 94 8.22 5.20 -16.40
C THR A 94 7.25 5.96 -15.52
N GLU A 95 6.89 5.43 -14.35
CA GLU A 95 5.95 6.07 -13.42
C GLU A 95 6.67 7.02 -12.45
N ARG A 96 7.98 6.85 -12.28
CA ARG A 96 8.77 7.53 -11.25
C ARG A 96 8.66 9.05 -11.29
N GLU A 97 8.57 9.65 -12.47
CA GLU A 97 8.51 11.10 -12.67
C GLU A 97 7.16 11.71 -12.29
N PHE A 98 6.09 10.92 -12.30
CA PHE A 98 4.76 11.33 -11.86
C PHE A 98 4.62 11.21 -10.34
N LEU A 99 5.44 10.37 -9.71
CA LEU A 99 5.40 10.10 -8.28
C LEU A 99 6.00 11.27 -7.49
N LYS A 100 5.11 12.18 -7.10
CA LYS A 100 5.40 13.43 -6.39
C LYS A 100 4.54 13.47 -5.13
N PHE A 101 5.20 13.33 -3.99
CA PHE A 101 4.68 13.59 -2.65
C PHE A 101 5.77 14.36 -1.92
#